data_AF-A0A2S8A7Z0-F1
#
_entry.id   AF-A0A2S8A7Z0-F1
#
_cell.length_a   1.000
_cell.length_b   1.000
_cell.length_c   1.000
_cell.angle_alpha   90.00
_cell.angle_beta   90.00
_cell.angle_gamma   90.00
#
_symmetry.space_group_name_H-M   'P 1'
#
loop_
_entity.id
_entity.type
_entity.pdbx_description
1 polymer ?
#
loop_
_entity_poly.entity_id
_entity_poly.type
_entity_poly.pdbx_seq_one_letter_code
_entity_poly.pdbx_strand_id
1 'polypeptide(L)' 'MPNNDKEVLSNVKVINKLDPVCQMPTSKHLKDTLTYDGKLYGFCSSNCKEEFKANPKNFIK' A
#
# COMPACT_ATOMS: atom_id res chain seq x y z
N MET A 1 -13.55 28.93 2.97
CA MET A 1 -13.62 27.46 2.86
C MET A 1 -13.52 27.10 1.39
N PRO A 2 -12.42 26.45 0.96
CA PRO A 2 -12.61 25.12 0.38
C PRO A 2 -11.48 24.12 0.70
N ASN A 3 -11.94 22.97 1.19
CA ASN A 3 -11.60 21.61 0.76
C ASN A 3 -10.23 21.02 1.15
N ASN A 4 -10.34 20.35 2.30
CA ASN A 4 -9.37 19.65 3.11
C ASN A 4 -9.12 18.21 2.64
N ASP A 5 -9.13 17.93 1.33
CA ASP A 5 -9.08 16.55 0.81
C ASP A 5 -7.65 16.00 0.63
N LYS A 6 -6.61 16.81 0.85
CA LYS A 6 -5.20 16.38 0.69
C LYS A 6 -4.57 15.77 1.95
N GLU A 7 -5.24 15.82 3.10
CA GLU A 7 -4.65 15.41 4.38
C GLU A 7 -5.12 14.03 4.90
N VAL A 8 -5.84 13.24 4.09
CA VAL A 8 -6.29 11.92 4.56
C VAL A 8 -5.25 10.81 4.28
N LEU A 9 -4.34 11.01 3.33
CA LEU A 9 -3.32 10.01 2.95
C LEU A 9 -2.00 10.14 3.72
N SER A 10 -1.77 11.26 4.42
CA SER A 10 -0.51 11.55 5.14
C SER A 10 -0.23 10.59 6.31
N ASN A 11 -1.27 9.95 6.83
CA ASN A 11 -1.20 9.18 8.09
C ASN A 11 -1.21 7.67 7.87
N VAL A 12 -1.28 7.21 6.62
CA VAL A 12 -1.33 5.78 6.29
C VAL A 12 0.08 5.20 6.37
N LYS A 13 0.52 4.82 7.57
CA LYS A 13 1.78 4.11 7.80
C LYS A 13 1.62 2.64 7.44
N VAL A 14 2.01 2.33 6.21
CA VAL A 14 2.26 0.95 5.79
C VAL A 14 3.60 0.48 6.35
N ILE A 15 3.70 -0.79 6.71
CA ILE A 15 4.94 -1.39 7.19
C ILE A 15 5.99 -1.51 6.07
N ASN A 16 5.54 -1.40 4.82
CA ASN A 16 6.34 -1.61 3.64
C ASN A 16 6.55 -0.30 2.87
N LYS A 17 7.81 0.10 2.70
CA LYS A 17 8.20 1.34 2.01
C LYS A 17 8.15 1.24 0.48
N LEU A 18 8.25 0.04 -0.06
CA LEU A 18 8.31 -0.23 -1.50
C LEU A 18 7.33 -1.34 -1.84
N ASP A 19 6.42 -1.13 -2.78
CA ASP A 19 5.41 -2.10 -3.21
C ASP A 19 6.05 -3.50 -3.41
N PRO A 20 5.53 -4.57 -2.78
CA PRO A 20 6.17 -5.88 -2.86
C PRO A 20 6.18 -6.47 -4.26
N VAL A 21 5.24 -6.05 -5.11
CA VAL A 21 5.02 -6.58 -6.45
C VAL A 21 5.91 -5.87 -7.46
N CYS A 22 5.88 -4.54 -7.47
CA CYS A 22 6.57 -3.73 -8.49
C CYS A 22 7.80 -2.99 -7.96
N GLN A 23 8.14 -3.11 -6.68
CA GLN A 23 9.24 -2.40 -6.02
C GLN A 23 9.13 -0.87 -6.09
N MET A 24 7.95 -0.31 -6.37
CA MET A 24 7.73 1.13 -6.43
C MET A 24 7.56 1.76 -5.04
N PRO A 25 8.00 3.01 -4.83
CA PRO A 25 7.85 3.68 -3.54
C PRO A 25 6.38 3.94 -3.18
N THR A 26 5.91 3.23 -2.15
CA THR A 26 4.55 3.41 -1.61
C THR A 26 4.39 4.81 -1.04
N SER A 27 5.45 5.43 -0.52
CA SER A 27 5.38 6.78 0.07
C SER A 27 4.87 7.88 -0.88
N LYS A 28 5.05 7.73 -2.21
CA LYS A 28 4.55 8.68 -3.21
C LYS A 28 3.42 8.13 -4.07
N HIS A 29 3.38 6.81 -4.25
CA HIS A 29 2.46 6.15 -5.15
C HIS A 29 1.41 5.30 -4.42
N LEU A 30 1.25 5.44 -3.10
CA LEU A 30 0.23 4.71 -2.33
C LEU A 30 -1.16 4.94 -2.94
N LYS A 31 -1.67 3.93 -3.64
CA LYS A 31 -3.00 3.97 -4.25
C LYS A 31 -3.97 3.12 -3.45
N ASP A 32 -3.48 2.01 -2.91
CA ASP A 32 -4.28 1.05 -2.17
C ASP A 32 -3.48 0.47 -1.00
N THR A 33 -4.18 -0.03 0.01
CA THR A 33 -3.56 -0.70 1.17
C THR A 33 -4.31 -1.97 1.52
N LEU A 34 -3.57 -2.98 2.00
CA LEU A 34 -4.13 -4.24 2.48
C LEU A 34 -3.57 -4.55 3.86
N THR A 35 -4.46 -4.80 4.81
CA THR A 35 -4.07 -5.36 6.10
C THR A 35 -3.93 -6.87 5.95
N TYR A 36 -2.74 -7.40 6.19
CA TYR A 36 -2.46 -8.82 6.20
C TYR A 36 -1.66 -9.18 7.45
N ASP A 37 -2.13 -10.20 8.18
CA ASP A 37 -1.48 -10.66 9.43
C ASP A 37 -1.29 -9.54 10.47
N GLY A 38 -2.27 -8.63 10.57
CA GLY A 38 -2.20 -7.45 11.45
C GLY A 38 -1.23 -6.36 11.00
N LYS A 39 -0.58 -6.52 9.84
CA LYS A 39 0.36 -5.54 9.26
C LYS A 39 -0.27 -4.87 8.04
N LEU A 40 -0.15 -3.55 7.95
CA LEU A 40 -0.68 -2.78 6.82
C LEU A 40 0.35 -2.71 5.69
N TYR A 41 0.02 -3.26 4.53
CA TYR A 41 0.86 -3.22 3.32
C TYR A 41 0.34 -2.17 2.35
N GLY A 42 1.28 -1.45 1.73
CA GLY A 42 1.00 -0.43 0.74
C GLY A 42 1.22 -0.93 -0.67
N PHE A 43 0.31 -0.55 -1.57
CA PHE A 43 0.35 -0.89 -2.97
C PHE A 43 0.28 0.35 -3.85
N CYS A 44 1.05 0.33 -4.93
CA CYS A 44 1.07 1.42 -5.89
C CYS A 44 -0.16 1.40 -6.82
N SER A 45 -0.81 0.24 -6.94
CA SER A 45 -1.92 -0.02 -7.86
C SER A 45 -2.81 -1.13 -7.30
N SER A 46 -4.07 -1.16 -7.73
CA SER A 46 -5.01 -2.26 -7.42
C SER A 46 -4.50 -3.62 -7.92
N ASN A 47 -3.79 -3.65 -9.05
CA ASN A 47 -3.18 -4.86 -9.59
C ASN A 47 -2.13 -5.46 -8.63
N CYS A 48 -1.30 -4.63 -7.99
CA CYS A 48 -0.31 -5.08 -7.01
C CYS A 48 -1.00 -5.65 -5.75
N LYS A 49 -2.11 -5.04 -5.33
CA LYS A 49 -2.92 -5.58 -4.24
C LYS A 49 -3.52 -6.93 -4.59
N GLU A 50 -4.00 -7.13 -5.82
CA GLU A 50 -4.56 -8.41 -6.26
C GLU A 50 -3.50 -9.51 -6.33
N GLU A 51 -2.33 -9.23 -6.90
CA GLU A 51 -1.19 -10.17 -6.89
C GLU A 51 -0.80 -10.53 -5.45
N PHE A 52 -0.71 -9.53 -4.59
CA PHE A 52 -0.39 -9.74 -3.18
C PHE A 52 -1.49 -10.52 -2.46
N LYS A 53 -2.77 -10.27 -2.75
CA LYS A 53 -3.88 -11.01 -2.16
C LYS A 53 -3.90 -12.46 -2.64
N ALA A 54 -3.51 -12.71 -3.89
CA ALA A 54 -3.40 -14.04 -4.46
C ALA A 54 -2.21 -14.82 -3.86
N ASN A 55 -1.05 -14.17 -3.67
CA ASN A 55 0.17 -14.82 -3.20
C ASN A 55 0.88 -14.05 -2.07
N PRO A 56 0.22 -13.76 -0.93
CA PRO A 56 0.79 -12.88 0.09
C PRO A 56 2.10 -13.44 0.66
N LYS A 57 2.20 -14.77 0.79
CA LYS A 57 3.40 -15.45 1.30
C LYS A 57 4.65 -15.29 0.43
N ASN A 58 4.52 -14.99 -0.87
CA ASN A 58 5.69 -14.75 -1.73
C ASN A 58 6.21 -13.32 -1.59
N PHE A 59 5.33 -12.40 -1.21
CA PHE A 59 5.64 -10.98 -1.09
C PHE A 59 6.01 -10.58 0.34
N ILE A 60 5.55 -11.34 1.32
CA ILE A 60 5.87 -11.17 2.73
C ILE A 60 6.90 -12.24 3.11
N LYS A 61 8.17 -11.87 3.11
CA LYS A 61 9.26 -12.74 3.57
C LYS A 61 9.73 -12.35 4.96
#